data_AF-D1B8G1-F1
#
_entry.id   AF-D1B8G1-F1
#
_cell.length_a   1.000
_cell.length_b   1.000
_cell.length_c   1.000
_cell.angle_alpha   90.00
_cell.angle_beta   90.00
_cell.angle_gamma   90.00
#
_symmetry.space_group_name_H-M   'P 1'
#
loop_
_entity.id
_entity.type
_entity.pdbx_description
1 polymer ?
#
loop_
_entity_poly.entity_id
_entity_poly.type
_entity_poly.pdbx_seq_one_letter_code
_entity_poly.pdbx_strand_id
1 'polypeptide(L)'
;MLSLVRGGPKVLMLETTRSGEDLAELEAFLAALCPSSSADPMGAVETASEEATLVIFMASGEEPAMRVYSTHLPPEDLLCQLINRRLCEKVDNLCPSPGTAVMRLVGTPEGLNLAMERIASDLNGTVGERPHNFVCPAGSRTVIYFTQNPLNRPLRMEDLSPRAVLVDRPCGEVLSHLRENAMDYLSLAMGGPDWNQVDIRIYDAEGRYDLHYRRLMGAIEGIDAGLVLSEAWGRDQAFILMSVPVYVVRLFTPLDPSEIKRMCMGLEYSPKGERWVDLDVICSGKKVSWTGLEHPGTRDSLGEAMRRELLGRMNQGGLKRLLEAEGELMGG
;
A
#
# COMPACT_ATOMS: atom_id res chain seq x y z
N MET A 1 -4.40 -8.72 0.10
CA MET A 1 -5.14 -8.86 1.37
C MET A 1 -5.10 -7.49 2.04
N LEU A 2 -6.25 -7.01 2.52
CA LEU A 2 -6.45 -5.61 2.92
C LEU A 2 -5.34 -5.06 3.82
N SER A 3 -4.54 -4.11 3.31
CA SER A 3 -3.48 -3.45 4.06
C SER A 3 -3.94 -2.10 4.59
N LEU A 4 -4.10 -2.02 5.92
CA LEU A 4 -4.62 -0.83 6.61
C LEU A 4 -3.56 0.00 7.31
N VAL A 5 -2.41 -0.59 7.65
CA VAL A 5 -1.35 0.11 8.39
C VAL A 5 0.01 -0.31 7.84
N ARG A 6 0.87 0.66 7.55
CA ARG A 6 2.25 0.46 7.08
C ARG A 6 3.19 1.41 7.81
N GLY A 7 4.43 0.98 8.06
CA GLY A 7 5.50 1.88 8.48
C GLY A 7 6.08 2.68 7.30
N GLY A 8 6.81 3.74 7.62
CA GLY A 8 7.75 4.39 6.70
C GLY A 8 9.18 3.94 6.92
N PRO A 9 10.12 4.36 6.03
CA PRO A 9 11.53 4.11 6.25
C PRO A 9 12.01 4.73 7.55
N LYS A 10 13.06 4.16 8.14
CA LYS A 10 13.77 4.79 9.25
C LYS A 10 14.62 5.92 8.67
N VAL A 11 14.57 7.12 9.24
CA VAL A 11 15.33 8.27 8.72
C VAL A 11 16.27 8.79 9.79
N LEU A 12 17.55 8.89 9.46
CA LEU A 12 18.58 9.57 10.23
C LEU A 12 18.91 10.90 9.55
N MET A 13 19.03 11.97 10.34
CA MET A 13 19.55 13.25 9.89
C MET A 13 20.99 13.37 10.39
N LEU A 14 21.92 13.56 9.46
CA LEU A 14 23.35 13.74 9.74
C LEU A 14 23.77 15.12 9.27
N GLU A 15 24.24 15.94 10.19
CA GLU A 15 24.69 17.31 9.93
C GLU A 15 26.19 17.44 10.17
N THR A 16 26.86 18.16 9.28
CA THR A 16 28.27 18.50 9.43
C THR A 16 28.59 19.87 8.84
N THR A 17 29.46 20.61 9.54
CA THR A 17 30.08 21.87 9.13
C THR A 17 31.52 21.64 8.66
N ARG A 18 32.01 20.40 8.71
CA ARG A 18 33.35 20.03 8.22
C ARG A 18 33.42 20.19 6.70
N SER A 19 34.63 20.47 6.21
CA SER A 19 34.93 20.67 4.80
C SER A 19 36.21 19.94 4.40
N GLY A 20 36.54 19.90 3.11
CA GLY A 20 37.77 19.28 2.61
C GLY A 20 37.83 17.76 2.84
N GLU A 21 38.95 17.27 3.35
CA GLU A 21 39.18 15.82 3.55
C GLU A 21 38.19 15.17 4.53
N ASP A 22 37.77 15.89 5.58
CA ASP A 22 36.81 15.38 6.55
C ASP A 22 35.44 15.14 5.93
N LEU A 23 35.00 16.07 5.07
CA LEU A 23 33.76 15.93 4.31
C LEU A 23 33.85 14.77 3.33
N ALA A 24 34.94 14.70 2.56
CA ALA A 24 35.16 13.63 1.58
C ALA A 24 35.18 12.23 2.23
N GLU A 25 35.76 12.09 3.43
CA GLU A 25 35.78 10.83 4.15
C GLU A 25 34.38 10.41 4.65
N LEU A 26 33.56 11.36 5.14
CA LEU A 26 32.16 11.10 5.51
C LEU A 26 31.33 10.67 4.29
N GLU A 27 31.47 11.35 3.16
CA GLU A 27 30.76 10.99 1.94
C GLU A 27 31.19 9.61 1.41
N ALA A 28 32.49 9.31 1.47
CA ALA A 28 33.03 8.00 1.09
C ALA A 28 32.52 6.89 2.02
N PHE A 29 32.41 7.17 3.33
CA PHE A 29 31.82 6.26 4.30
C PHE A 29 30.35 5.95 3.97
N LEU A 30 29.53 6.97 3.73
CA LEU A 30 28.12 6.79 3.38
C LEU A 30 27.97 6.08 2.03
N ALA A 31 28.74 6.46 1.02
CA ALA A 31 28.71 5.81 -0.29
C ALA A 31 29.13 4.33 -0.24
N ALA A 32 30.01 3.94 0.70
CA ALA A 32 30.42 2.56 0.87
C ALA A 32 29.35 1.68 1.52
N LEU A 33 28.46 2.25 2.35
CA LEU A 33 27.42 1.52 3.09
C LEU A 33 26.03 1.61 2.45
N CYS A 34 25.84 2.60 1.59
CA CYS A 34 24.56 2.90 0.96
C CYS A 34 24.68 2.69 -0.56
N PRO A 35 24.02 1.66 -1.12
CA PRO A 35 24.12 1.35 -2.55
C PRO A 35 23.54 2.43 -3.47
N SER A 36 22.71 3.33 -2.94
CA SER A 36 22.09 4.40 -3.71
C SER A 36 22.11 5.73 -2.96
N SER A 37 22.16 6.81 -3.75
CA SER A 37 22.10 8.18 -3.27
C SER A 37 21.19 9.03 -4.16
N SER A 38 20.47 9.99 -3.59
CA SER A 38 19.60 10.94 -4.26
C SER A 38 19.90 12.38 -3.82
N ALA A 39 19.71 13.34 -4.72
CA ALA A 39 19.69 14.77 -4.36
C ALA A 39 18.29 15.27 -3.98
N ASP A 40 17.25 14.43 -4.15
CA ASP A 40 15.87 14.73 -3.79
C ASP A 40 15.48 13.91 -2.54
N PRO A 41 15.38 14.56 -1.36
CA PRO A 41 14.96 13.90 -0.13
C PRO A 41 13.52 13.43 -0.15
N MET A 42 12.63 14.19 -0.80
CA MET A 42 11.21 13.85 -0.80
C MET A 42 10.97 12.62 -1.67
N GLY A 43 11.51 12.62 -2.90
CA GLY A 43 11.44 11.45 -3.77
C GLY A 43 12.11 10.20 -3.19
N ALA A 44 13.19 10.36 -2.41
CA ALA A 44 13.83 9.25 -1.70
C ALA A 44 12.91 8.63 -0.64
N VAL A 45 12.18 9.44 0.14
CA VAL A 45 11.22 8.96 1.15
C VAL A 45 10.02 8.28 0.48
N GLU A 46 9.50 8.84 -0.61
CA GLU A 46 8.33 8.29 -1.33
C GLU A 46 8.60 6.92 -1.96
N THR A 47 9.85 6.66 -2.36
CA THR A 47 10.26 5.42 -3.04
C THR A 47 10.82 4.36 -2.09
N ALA A 48 11.19 4.73 -0.87
CA ALA A 48 11.76 3.82 0.11
C ALA A 48 10.72 2.87 0.72
N SER A 49 11.16 1.64 1.04
CA SER A 49 10.34 0.65 1.74
C SER A 49 10.40 0.86 3.27
N GLU A 50 9.52 0.17 4.01
CA GLU A 50 9.51 0.16 5.49
C GLU A 50 10.82 -0.36 6.08
N GLU A 51 11.51 -1.26 5.36
CA GLU A 51 12.78 -1.87 5.78
C GLU A 51 14.02 -1.03 5.38
N ALA A 52 13.83 0.10 4.72
CA ALA A 52 14.93 0.98 4.33
C ALA A 52 15.31 1.93 5.48
N THR A 53 16.60 2.20 5.57
CA THR A 53 17.16 3.32 6.34
C THR A 53 17.65 4.39 5.38
N LEU A 54 17.16 5.61 5.57
CA LEU A 54 17.60 6.79 4.84
C LEU A 54 18.48 7.64 5.74
N VAL A 55 19.60 8.10 5.22
CA VAL A 55 20.45 9.11 5.86
C VAL A 55 20.32 10.40 5.06
N ILE A 56 19.61 11.36 5.61
CA ILE A 56 19.57 12.74 5.10
C ILE A 56 20.84 13.42 5.58
N PHE A 57 21.80 13.54 4.67
CA PHE A 57 23.09 14.16 4.89
C PHE A 57 23.03 15.64 4.52
N MET A 58 23.41 16.50 5.47
CA MET A 58 23.41 17.94 5.33
C MET A 58 24.80 18.49 5.68
N ALA A 59 25.50 18.99 4.67
CA ALA A 59 26.73 19.76 4.84
C ALA A 59 26.39 21.26 4.78
N SER A 60 26.77 22.03 5.80
CA SER A 60 26.50 23.48 5.89
C SER A 60 27.76 24.35 5.80
N GLY A 61 28.87 23.78 5.31
CA GLY A 61 30.15 24.47 5.11
C GLY A 61 30.18 25.39 3.88
N GLU A 62 31.38 25.64 3.34
CA GLU A 62 31.59 26.53 2.18
C GLU A 62 30.80 26.12 0.93
N GLU A 63 30.61 24.81 0.75
CA GLU A 63 29.74 24.24 -0.29
C GLU A 63 28.58 23.49 0.38
N PRO A 64 27.44 24.17 0.62
CA PRO A 64 26.30 23.52 1.24
C PRO A 64 25.75 22.43 0.32
N ALA A 65 25.59 21.23 0.88
CA ALA A 65 25.12 20.07 0.13
C ALA A 65 24.06 19.32 0.94
N MET A 66 23.00 18.90 0.25
CA MET A 66 22.02 17.98 0.79
C MET A 66 21.99 16.73 -0.09
N ARG A 67 22.17 15.57 0.53
CA ARG A 67 22.11 14.28 -0.15
C ARG A 67 21.34 13.29 0.71
N VAL A 68 20.66 12.36 0.09
CA VAL A 68 20.02 11.24 0.78
C VAL A 68 20.68 9.95 0.36
N TYR A 69 21.23 9.24 1.34
CA TYR A 69 21.79 7.92 1.16
C TYR A 69 20.78 6.88 1.62
N SER A 70 20.61 5.79 0.87
CA SER A 70 19.65 4.73 1.20
C SER A 70 20.35 3.38 1.38
N THR A 71 19.95 2.64 2.40
CA THR A 71 20.47 1.30 2.70
C THR A 71 19.41 0.44 3.38
N HIS A 72 19.62 -0.88 3.38
CA HIS A 72 18.81 -1.83 4.17
C HIS A 72 19.46 -2.16 5.52
N LEU A 73 20.60 -1.54 5.84
CA LEU A 73 21.20 -1.67 7.16
C LEU A 73 20.33 -0.97 8.21
N PRO A 74 20.10 -1.58 9.38
CA PRO A 74 19.47 -0.89 10.51
C PRO A 74 20.26 0.37 10.91
N PRO A 75 19.59 1.40 11.46
CA PRO A 75 20.26 2.59 11.98
C PRO A 75 21.33 2.27 13.03
N GLU A 76 21.09 1.24 13.84
CA GLU A 76 22.03 0.80 14.88
C GLU A 76 23.39 0.38 14.28
N ASP A 77 23.37 -0.36 13.16
CA ASP A 77 24.58 -0.83 12.48
C ASP A 77 25.36 0.33 11.85
N LEU A 78 24.66 1.29 11.24
CA LEU A 78 25.27 2.51 10.71
C LEU A 78 25.98 3.30 11.82
N LEU A 79 25.33 3.46 12.97
CA LEU A 79 25.90 4.13 14.14
C LEU A 79 27.12 3.38 14.67
N CYS A 80 27.05 2.05 14.80
CA CYS A 80 28.19 1.23 15.20
C CYS A 80 29.37 1.40 14.24
N GLN A 81 29.15 1.43 12.92
CA GLN A 81 30.23 1.65 11.96
C GLN A 81 30.82 3.06 12.03
N LEU A 82 30.00 4.09 12.23
CA LEU A 82 30.46 5.47 12.41
C LEU A 82 31.38 5.59 13.63
N ILE A 83 30.99 5.00 14.76
CA ILE A 83 31.75 4.99 16.02
C ILE A 83 33.05 4.19 15.85
N ASN A 84 32.96 2.95 15.33
CA ASN A 84 34.12 2.06 15.22
C ASN A 84 35.18 2.59 14.24
N ARG A 85 34.78 3.36 13.23
CA ARG A 85 35.69 4.06 12.31
C ARG A 85 36.18 5.41 12.84
N ARG A 86 35.76 5.82 14.04
CA ARG A 86 36.11 7.09 14.69
C ARG A 86 35.73 8.33 13.86
N LEU A 87 34.63 8.24 13.12
CA LEU A 87 34.14 9.34 12.29
C LEU A 87 33.25 10.32 13.06
N CYS A 88 32.90 10.02 14.31
CA CYS A 88 32.03 10.87 15.14
C CYS A 88 32.55 12.30 15.32
N GLU A 89 33.87 12.51 15.36
CA GLU A 89 34.47 13.86 15.49
C GLU A 89 34.18 14.76 14.28
N LYS A 90 33.80 14.15 13.15
CA LYS A 90 33.48 14.82 11.89
C LYS A 90 31.99 15.14 11.75
N VAL A 91 31.15 14.64 12.66
CA VAL A 91 29.70 14.83 12.65
C VAL A 91 29.32 15.80 13.76
N ASP A 92 28.59 16.86 13.43
CA ASP A 92 28.17 17.84 14.43
C ASP A 92 26.89 17.40 15.13
N ASN A 93 25.96 16.83 14.38
CA ASN A 93 24.70 16.34 14.90
C ASN A 93 24.23 15.11 14.12
N LEU A 94 23.69 14.14 14.86
CA LEU A 94 23.12 12.92 14.30
C LEU A 94 21.90 12.54 15.13
N CYS A 95 20.72 12.58 14.51
CA CYS A 95 19.47 12.30 15.20
C CYS A 95 18.50 11.53 14.31
N PRO A 96 17.63 10.70 14.91
CA PRO A 96 16.50 10.14 14.19
C PRO A 96 15.47 11.22 13.86
N SER A 97 14.90 11.14 12.67
CA SER A 97 13.65 11.85 12.31
C SER A 97 12.48 11.23 13.07
N PRO A 98 11.32 11.91 13.21
CA PRO A 98 10.12 11.27 13.71
C PRO A 98 9.82 9.99 12.93
N GLY A 99 9.38 8.96 13.63
CA GLY A 99 8.86 7.74 13.02
C GLY A 99 7.68 8.06 12.11
N THR A 100 7.50 7.23 11.09
CA THR A 100 6.40 7.38 10.14
C THR A 100 5.49 6.16 10.21
N ALA A 101 4.21 6.41 10.43
CA ALA A 101 3.15 5.43 10.23
C ALA A 101 2.18 5.96 9.17
N VAL A 102 1.66 5.08 8.32
CA VAL A 102 0.66 5.41 7.32
C VAL A 102 -0.54 4.51 7.55
N MET A 103 -1.71 5.12 7.74
CA MET A 103 -2.98 4.41 7.88
C MET A 103 -3.86 4.63 6.65
N ARG A 104 -4.38 3.54 6.09
CA ARG A 104 -5.43 3.59 5.08
C ARG A 104 -6.79 3.68 5.76
N LEU A 105 -7.54 4.72 5.43
CA LEU A 105 -8.93 4.90 5.83
C LEU A 105 -9.76 5.15 4.57
N VAL A 106 -10.89 4.47 4.44
CA VAL A 106 -11.84 4.66 3.34
C VAL A 106 -13.12 5.21 3.93
N GLY A 107 -13.72 6.23 3.32
CA GLY A 107 -14.98 6.79 3.81
C GLY A 107 -15.21 8.25 3.44
N THR A 108 -16.19 8.88 4.09
CA THR A 108 -16.52 10.29 3.82
C THR A 108 -15.53 11.23 4.51
N PRO A 109 -15.39 12.48 4.06
CA PRO A 109 -14.54 13.47 4.74
C PRO A 109 -14.86 13.62 6.23
N GLU A 110 -16.13 13.54 6.62
CA GLU A 110 -16.58 13.62 8.01
C GLU A 110 -16.12 12.41 8.82
N GLY A 111 -16.31 11.20 8.29
CA GLY A 111 -15.88 9.98 8.95
C GLY A 111 -14.35 9.90 9.07
N LEU A 112 -13.63 10.29 8.01
CA LEU A 112 -12.17 10.38 8.05
C LEU A 112 -11.69 11.29 9.17
N ASN A 113 -12.30 12.47 9.33
CA ASN A 113 -11.98 13.37 10.42
C ASN A 113 -12.29 12.72 11.78
N LEU A 114 -13.44 12.08 11.94
CA LEU A 114 -13.80 11.38 13.19
C LEU A 114 -12.78 10.30 13.56
N ALA A 115 -12.33 9.50 12.58
CA ALA A 115 -11.32 8.48 12.79
C ALA A 115 -9.97 9.09 13.20
N MET A 116 -9.53 10.20 12.57
CA MET A 116 -8.29 10.90 12.96
C MET A 116 -8.36 11.46 14.38
N GLU A 117 -9.48 12.08 14.77
CA GLU A 117 -9.68 12.59 16.14
C GLU A 117 -9.70 11.43 17.15
N ARG A 118 -10.29 10.29 16.79
CA ARG A 118 -10.30 9.11 17.65
C ARG A 118 -8.89 8.54 17.84
N ILE A 119 -8.11 8.41 16.77
CA ILE A 119 -6.71 7.95 16.84
C ILE A 119 -5.87 8.90 17.70
N ALA A 120 -6.04 10.22 17.53
CA ALA A 120 -5.37 11.21 18.36
C ALA A 120 -5.76 11.07 19.83
N SER A 121 -7.04 10.88 20.15
CA SER A 121 -7.49 10.63 21.52
C SER A 121 -6.86 9.36 22.10
N ASP A 122 -6.89 8.24 21.38
CA ASP A 122 -6.45 6.94 21.89
C ASP A 122 -4.92 6.89 22.13
N LEU A 123 -4.16 7.65 21.34
CA LEU A 123 -2.70 7.72 21.44
C LEU A 123 -2.17 8.94 22.21
N ASN A 124 -3.05 9.82 22.71
CA ASN A 124 -2.70 11.13 23.27
C ASN A 124 -1.90 12.00 22.28
N GLY A 125 -2.26 11.94 21.01
CA GLY A 125 -1.70 12.76 19.95
C GLY A 125 -2.48 14.04 19.67
N THR A 126 -2.00 14.80 18.70
CA THR A 126 -2.63 16.02 18.21
C THR A 126 -2.89 15.91 16.72
N VAL A 127 -4.11 16.23 16.29
CA VAL A 127 -4.43 16.35 14.86
C VAL A 127 -3.98 17.72 14.38
N GLY A 128 -3.26 17.76 13.26
CA GLY A 128 -2.77 18.99 12.67
C GLY A 128 -2.56 18.87 11.17
N GLU A 129 -2.04 19.94 10.58
CA GLU A 129 -1.50 19.86 9.22
C GLU A 129 -0.25 18.96 9.21
N ARG A 130 -0.10 18.21 8.13
CA ARG A 130 1.09 17.39 7.93
C ARG A 130 2.34 18.27 7.95
N PRO A 131 3.40 17.89 8.69
CA PRO A 131 4.64 18.65 8.70
C PRO A 131 5.22 18.74 7.28
N HIS A 132 5.62 19.95 6.88
CA HIS A 132 6.24 20.21 5.58
C HIS A 132 7.75 19.96 5.57
N ASN A 133 8.38 19.92 6.76
CA ASN A 133 9.83 19.85 6.91
C ASN A 133 10.24 18.65 7.75
N PHE A 134 11.38 18.07 7.40
CA PHE A 134 12.11 17.17 8.29
C PHE A 134 12.69 18.01 9.43
N VAL A 135 12.09 17.92 10.61
CA VAL A 135 12.62 18.55 11.82
C VAL A 135 13.31 17.45 12.62
N CYS A 136 14.45 17.74 13.25
CA CYS A 136 15.04 16.90 14.29
C CYS A 136 14.25 17.10 15.60
N PRO A 137 13.30 16.22 15.95
CA PRO A 137 12.57 16.37 17.20
C PRO A 137 13.49 16.03 18.37
N ALA A 138 13.27 16.70 19.51
CA ALA A 138 13.67 16.14 20.79
C ALA A 138 12.70 15.01 21.16
N GLY A 139 13.22 13.79 21.37
CA GLY A 139 12.45 12.64 21.84
C GLY A 139 11.84 11.74 20.74
N SER A 140 11.25 10.63 21.16
CA SER A 140 10.60 9.67 20.26
C SER A 140 9.22 10.17 19.83
N ARG A 141 9.15 10.69 18.60
CA ARG A 141 7.89 11.13 17.98
C ARG A 141 7.53 10.27 16.79
N THR A 142 6.24 10.12 16.54
CA THR A 142 5.71 9.45 15.36
C THR A 142 4.67 10.34 14.69
N VAL A 143 4.75 10.47 13.37
CA VAL A 143 3.73 11.10 12.54
C VAL A 143 2.90 10.01 11.89
N ILE A 144 1.59 10.08 12.07
CA ILE A 144 0.62 9.20 11.44
C ILE A 144 0.00 9.94 10.26
N TYR A 145 0.33 9.48 9.05
CA TYR A 145 -0.28 9.94 7.81
C TYR A 145 -1.50 9.10 7.46
N PHE A 146 -2.41 9.70 6.70
CA PHE A 146 -3.63 9.04 6.27
C PHE A 146 -3.75 9.04 4.75
N THR A 147 -4.31 7.99 4.19
CA THR A 147 -4.63 7.92 2.75
C THR A 147 -5.87 7.07 2.52
N GLN A 148 -6.55 7.26 1.39
CA GLN A 148 -7.59 6.33 0.93
C GLN A 148 -7.01 5.28 -0.03
N ASN A 149 -5.78 5.51 -0.51
CA ASN A 149 -5.10 4.65 -1.47
C ASN A 149 -4.60 3.35 -0.82
N PRO A 150 -4.51 2.25 -1.60
CA PRO A 150 -3.85 1.02 -1.16
C PRO A 150 -2.42 1.26 -0.67
N LEU A 151 -2.04 0.59 0.43
CA LEU A 151 -0.68 0.70 1.01
C LEU A 151 0.33 -0.28 0.40
N ASN A 152 -0.13 -1.16 -0.48
CA ASN A 152 0.67 -2.19 -1.16
C ASN A 152 1.47 -1.64 -2.37
N ARG A 153 1.54 -0.31 -2.51
CA ARG A 153 2.30 0.41 -3.55
C ARG A 153 3.05 1.60 -2.93
N PRO A 154 4.08 2.14 -3.63
CA PRO A 154 4.66 3.43 -3.26
C PRO A 154 3.56 4.51 -3.17
N LEU A 155 3.67 5.38 -2.18
CA LEU A 155 2.75 6.49 -1.95
C LEU A 155 3.52 7.79 -2.12
N ARG A 156 2.95 8.69 -2.92
CA ARG A 156 3.47 10.04 -3.04
C ARG A 156 2.88 10.94 -1.98
N MET A 157 3.51 12.08 -1.77
CA MET A 157 3.05 13.06 -0.81
C MET A 157 1.67 13.67 -1.17
N GLU A 158 1.33 13.65 -2.46
CA GLU A 158 0.01 14.01 -3.00
C GLU A 158 -1.09 12.96 -2.72
N ASP A 159 -0.71 11.69 -2.48
CA ASP A 159 -1.64 10.61 -2.13
C ASP A 159 -2.05 10.65 -0.65
N LEU A 160 -1.36 11.43 0.17
CA LEU A 160 -1.58 11.55 1.60
C LEU A 160 -2.52 12.72 1.91
N SER A 161 -3.33 12.54 2.94
CA SER A 161 -4.15 13.60 3.52
C SER A 161 -3.28 14.80 3.91
N PRO A 162 -3.78 16.04 3.72
CA PRO A 162 -3.11 17.23 4.25
C PRO A 162 -3.10 17.27 5.78
N ARG A 163 -3.96 16.48 6.46
CA ARG A 163 -3.96 16.32 7.91
C ARG A 163 -3.18 15.09 8.34
N ALA A 164 -2.53 15.18 9.49
CA ALA A 164 -1.80 14.10 10.14
C ALA A 164 -2.07 14.10 11.65
N VAL A 165 -1.72 13.01 12.33
CA VAL A 165 -1.69 12.94 13.79
C VAL A 165 -0.24 12.85 14.26
N LEU A 166 0.16 13.76 15.13
CA LEU A 166 1.47 13.74 15.77
C LEU A 166 1.34 13.10 17.16
N VAL A 167 2.21 12.14 17.46
CA VAL A 167 2.21 11.39 18.71
C VAL A 167 3.61 11.41 19.32
N ASP A 168 3.72 11.73 20.61
CA ASP A 168 4.95 11.64 21.38
C ASP A 168 5.20 10.20 21.89
N ARG A 169 5.20 9.23 20.97
CA ARG A 169 5.47 7.80 21.23
C ARG A 169 6.36 7.19 20.15
N PRO A 170 7.14 6.12 20.45
CA PRO A 170 7.90 5.38 19.46
C PRO A 170 7.03 4.76 18.36
N CYS A 171 7.54 4.71 17.13
CA CYS A 171 6.79 4.23 15.96
C CYS A 171 6.29 2.79 16.11
N GLY A 172 7.09 1.91 16.72
CA GLY A 172 6.71 0.52 16.94
C GLY A 172 5.44 0.38 17.79
N GLU A 173 5.33 1.16 18.87
CA GLU A 173 4.13 1.16 19.73
C GLU A 173 2.91 1.70 18.97
N VAL A 174 3.09 2.79 18.23
CA VAL A 174 2.03 3.39 17.41
C VAL A 174 1.54 2.41 16.34
N LEU A 175 2.44 1.75 15.62
CA LEU A 175 2.10 0.76 14.61
C LEU A 175 1.35 -0.43 15.20
N SER A 176 1.77 -0.94 16.36
CA SER A 176 1.04 -2.02 17.06
C SER A 176 -0.39 -1.58 17.41
N HIS A 177 -0.55 -0.41 18.03
CA HIS A 177 -1.87 0.11 18.42
C HIS A 177 -2.78 0.34 17.20
N LEU A 178 -2.23 0.91 16.12
CA LEU A 178 -2.98 1.12 14.88
C LEU A 178 -3.43 -0.21 14.27
N ARG A 179 -2.58 -1.25 14.27
CA ARG A 179 -2.91 -2.58 13.74
C ARG A 179 -3.99 -3.27 14.57
N GLU A 180 -3.90 -3.19 15.89
CA GLU A 180 -4.88 -3.77 16.82
C GLU A 180 -6.28 -3.17 16.65
N ASN A 181 -6.35 -1.87 16.38
CA ASN A 181 -7.60 -1.11 16.29
C ASN A 181 -7.98 -0.73 14.84
N ALA A 182 -7.32 -1.33 13.84
CA ALA A 182 -7.39 -0.89 12.44
C ALA A 182 -8.82 -0.91 11.88
N MET A 183 -9.56 -1.98 12.21
CA MET A 183 -10.93 -2.18 11.75
C MET A 183 -11.90 -1.19 12.38
N ASP A 184 -11.72 -0.85 13.65
CA ASP A 184 -12.58 0.10 14.36
C ASP A 184 -12.43 1.51 13.78
N TYR A 185 -11.19 1.95 13.53
CA TYR A 185 -10.93 3.23 12.88
C TYR A 185 -11.46 3.28 11.44
N LEU A 186 -11.33 2.19 10.69
CA LEU A 186 -11.89 2.11 9.33
C LEU A 186 -13.42 2.16 9.36
N SER A 187 -14.06 1.44 10.28
CA SER A 187 -15.51 1.49 10.46
C SER A 187 -16.02 2.89 10.87
N LEU A 188 -15.27 3.60 11.72
CA LEU A 188 -15.56 5.01 12.02
C LEU A 188 -15.42 5.90 10.78
N ALA A 189 -14.37 5.69 9.98
CA ALA A 189 -14.15 6.44 8.76
C ALA A 189 -15.27 6.28 7.73
N MET A 190 -15.85 5.08 7.64
CA MET A 190 -16.97 4.81 6.74
C MET A 190 -18.32 5.33 7.27
N GLY A 191 -18.41 5.78 8.53
CA GLY A 191 -19.65 6.29 9.13
C GLY A 191 -20.67 5.21 9.53
N GLY A 192 -20.28 3.93 9.50
CA GLY A 192 -21.13 2.78 9.80
C GLY A 192 -20.64 1.50 9.10
N PRO A 193 -21.14 0.30 9.48
CA PRO A 193 -20.68 -0.97 8.96
C PRO A 193 -21.30 -1.31 7.59
N ASP A 194 -21.21 -0.41 6.61
CA ASP A 194 -21.62 -0.70 5.23
C ASP A 194 -20.44 -1.30 4.46
N TRP A 195 -19.80 -2.30 5.05
CA TRP A 195 -18.91 -3.17 4.30
C TRP A 195 -19.75 -3.99 3.32
N ASN A 196 -19.30 -4.05 2.07
CA ASN A 196 -19.96 -4.88 1.08
C ASN A 196 -19.54 -6.33 1.27
N GLN A 197 -20.53 -7.21 1.49
CA GLN A 197 -20.35 -8.65 1.34
C GLN A 197 -20.70 -9.02 -0.10
N VAL A 198 -19.68 -9.49 -0.82
CA VAL A 198 -19.77 -9.81 -2.25
C VAL A 198 -19.40 -11.27 -2.46
N ASP A 199 -20.27 -12.03 -3.11
CA ASP A 199 -19.98 -13.38 -3.56
C ASP A 199 -19.55 -13.32 -5.03
N ILE A 200 -18.30 -13.68 -5.32
CA ILE A 200 -17.74 -13.82 -6.66
C ILE A 200 -17.89 -15.28 -7.09
N ARG A 201 -18.63 -15.52 -8.17
CA ARG A 201 -18.92 -16.83 -8.70
C ARG A 201 -18.11 -17.08 -9.97
N ILE A 202 -17.41 -18.22 -10.00
CA ILE A 202 -16.55 -18.63 -11.11
C ILE A 202 -17.26 -19.73 -11.90
N TYR A 203 -17.61 -19.43 -13.16
CA TYR A 203 -18.13 -20.39 -14.12
C TYR A 203 -17.09 -20.63 -15.21
N ASP A 204 -16.59 -21.85 -15.27
CA ASP A 204 -15.59 -22.27 -16.23
C ASP A 204 -16.05 -23.53 -16.95
N ALA A 205 -16.13 -23.45 -18.28
CA ALA A 205 -16.56 -24.55 -19.12
C ALA A 205 -15.46 -25.61 -19.32
N GLU A 206 -14.19 -25.23 -19.13
CA GLU A 206 -13.02 -26.09 -19.37
C GLU A 206 -12.50 -26.76 -18.09
N GLY A 207 -13.09 -26.45 -16.93
CA GLY A 207 -12.79 -27.12 -15.66
C GLY A 207 -11.44 -26.74 -15.02
N ARG A 208 -10.81 -25.67 -15.47
CA ARG A 208 -9.56 -25.06 -14.97
C ARG A 208 -9.82 -24.06 -13.84
N TYR A 209 -10.71 -24.39 -12.91
CA TYR A 209 -11.15 -23.53 -11.81
C TYR A 209 -10.00 -23.03 -10.92
N ASP A 210 -9.01 -23.88 -10.62
CA ASP A 210 -7.85 -23.50 -9.80
C ASP A 210 -7.10 -22.30 -10.39
N LEU A 211 -6.90 -22.31 -11.72
CA LEU A 211 -6.19 -21.25 -12.42
C LEU A 211 -6.99 -19.94 -12.40
N HIS A 212 -8.31 -20.00 -12.58
CA HIS A 212 -9.17 -18.82 -12.49
C HIS A 212 -9.27 -18.28 -11.06
N TYR A 213 -9.30 -19.14 -10.06
CA TYR A 213 -9.21 -18.76 -8.66
C TYR A 213 -7.88 -18.07 -8.36
N ARG A 214 -6.74 -18.62 -8.82
CA ARG A 214 -5.42 -17.98 -8.63
C ARG A 214 -5.33 -16.60 -9.28
N ARG A 215 -5.90 -16.42 -10.48
CA ARG A 215 -6.02 -15.10 -11.14
C ARG A 215 -6.84 -14.13 -10.30
N LEU A 216 -7.98 -14.58 -9.77
CA LEU A 216 -8.84 -13.77 -8.89
C LEU A 216 -8.10 -13.37 -7.61
N MET A 217 -7.39 -14.28 -6.96
CA MET A 217 -6.60 -13.98 -5.77
C MET A 217 -5.48 -12.97 -6.08
N GLY A 218 -4.77 -13.14 -7.20
CA GLY A 218 -3.77 -12.20 -7.67
C GLY A 218 -4.35 -10.79 -7.86
N ALA A 219 -5.55 -10.68 -8.44
CA ALA A 219 -6.26 -9.40 -8.59
C ALA A 219 -6.66 -8.78 -7.24
N ILE A 220 -7.31 -9.56 -6.36
CA ILE A 220 -7.73 -9.11 -5.02
C ILE A 220 -6.53 -8.60 -4.21
N GLU A 221 -5.40 -9.30 -4.28
CA GLU A 221 -4.14 -8.88 -3.65
C GLU A 221 -3.52 -7.67 -4.32
N GLY A 222 -3.51 -7.66 -5.66
CA GLY A 222 -2.89 -6.64 -6.49
C GLY A 222 -3.48 -5.26 -6.27
N ILE A 223 -4.81 -5.16 -6.20
CA ILE A 223 -5.51 -3.87 -6.00
C ILE A 223 -5.92 -3.62 -4.54
N ASP A 224 -5.59 -4.54 -3.64
CA ASP A 224 -5.98 -4.49 -2.23
C ASP A 224 -7.50 -4.41 -2.02
N ALA A 225 -8.23 -5.32 -2.68
CA ALA A 225 -9.68 -5.25 -2.84
C ALA A 225 -10.47 -5.58 -1.57
N GLY A 226 -9.89 -6.30 -0.60
CA GLY A 226 -10.61 -6.68 0.63
C GLY A 226 -10.07 -7.95 1.29
N LEU A 227 -10.95 -8.59 2.07
CA LEU A 227 -10.69 -9.80 2.85
C LEU A 227 -11.55 -10.95 2.33
N VAL A 228 -10.93 -12.09 2.00
CA VAL A 228 -11.65 -13.31 1.64
C VAL A 228 -12.13 -13.99 2.91
N LEU A 229 -13.44 -14.20 3.05
CA LEU A 229 -14.06 -14.79 4.24
C LEU A 229 -14.29 -16.31 4.09
N SER A 230 -14.63 -16.76 2.89
CA SER A 230 -14.91 -18.17 2.64
C SER A 230 -14.77 -18.52 1.17
N GLU A 231 -14.46 -19.79 0.93
CA GLU A 231 -14.38 -20.40 -0.38
C GLU A 231 -15.12 -21.71 -0.38
N ALA A 232 -15.98 -21.93 -1.37
CA ALA A 232 -16.78 -23.15 -1.42
C ALA A 232 -17.19 -23.52 -2.83
N TRP A 233 -17.30 -24.83 -3.06
CA TRP A 233 -18.06 -25.35 -4.18
C TRP A 233 -19.55 -25.17 -3.92
N GLY A 234 -20.23 -24.57 -4.89
CA GLY A 234 -21.67 -24.43 -4.95
C GLY A 234 -22.25 -25.09 -6.19
N ARG A 235 -23.57 -25.00 -6.30
CA ARG A 235 -24.33 -25.38 -7.48
C ARG A 235 -25.25 -24.24 -7.83
N ASP A 236 -25.23 -23.83 -9.09
CA ASP A 236 -26.18 -22.84 -9.60
C ASP A 236 -27.19 -23.51 -10.53
N GLN A 237 -28.41 -22.98 -10.53
CA GLN A 237 -29.49 -23.51 -11.35
C GLN A 237 -29.63 -22.66 -12.61
N ALA A 238 -28.83 -22.97 -13.62
CA ALA A 238 -28.79 -22.22 -14.88
C ALA A 238 -30.13 -22.30 -15.64
N PHE A 239 -30.86 -23.42 -15.50
CA PHE A 239 -32.20 -23.63 -16.05
C PHE A 239 -32.95 -24.72 -15.26
N ILE A 240 -34.25 -24.90 -15.51
CA ILE A 240 -35.02 -26.04 -14.95
C ILE A 240 -34.27 -27.34 -15.23
N LEU A 241 -33.97 -28.11 -14.17
CA LEU A 241 -33.25 -29.40 -14.18
C LEU A 241 -31.76 -29.36 -14.61
N MET A 242 -31.14 -28.20 -14.81
CA MET A 242 -29.71 -28.09 -15.07
C MET A 242 -29.00 -27.41 -13.89
N SER A 243 -28.13 -28.18 -13.22
CA SER A 243 -27.28 -27.70 -12.14
C SER A 243 -25.83 -27.68 -12.60
N VAL A 244 -25.21 -26.51 -12.54
CA VAL A 244 -23.82 -26.29 -12.98
C VAL A 244 -22.95 -26.08 -11.74
N PRO A 245 -21.79 -26.76 -11.63
CA PRO A 245 -20.85 -26.50 -10.55
C PRO A 245 -20.29 -25.07 -10.66
N VAL A 246 -20.27 -24.37 -9.54
CA VAL A 246 -19.75 -23.01 -9.45
C VAL A 246 -18.83 -22.91 -8.25
N TYR A 247 -17.66 -22.29 -8.41
CA TYR A 247 -16.80 -21.98 -7.27
C TYR A 247 -17.14 -20.58 -6.76
N VAL A 248 -17.36 -20.45 -5.45
CA VAL A 248 -17.80 -19.19 -4.84
C VAL A 248 -16.73 -18.69 -3.88
N VAL A 249 -16.28 -17.47 -4.11
CA VAL A 249 -15.37 -16.72 -3.24
C VAL A 249 -16.15 -15.59 -2.59
N ARG A 250 -16.26 -15.61 -1.26
CA ARG A 250 -16.90 -14.53 -0.50
C ARG A 250 -15.87 -13.50 -0.09
N LEU A 251 -16.06 -12.27 -0.56
CA LEU A 251 -15.22 -11.12 -0.29
C LEU A 251 -15.96 -10.13 0.62
N PHE A 252 -15.26 -9.65 1.63
CA PHE A 252 -15.65 -8.51 2.45
C PHE A 252 -14.80 -7.32 2.04
N THR A 253 -15.44 -6.25 1.57
CA THR A 253 -14.74 -5.15 0.90
C THR A 253 -15.32 -3.78 1.26
N PRO A 254 -14.46 -2.76 1.44
CA PRO A 254 -14.92 -1.37 1.55
C PRO A 254 -15.19 -0.74 0.17
N LEU A 255 -14.88 -1.45 -0.92
CA LEU A 255 -15.08 -0.98 -2.28
C LEU A 255 -16.55 -1.11 -2.70
N ASP A 256 -16.97 -0.25 -3.63
CA ASP A 256 -18.30 -0.36 -4.21
C ASP A 256 -18.43 -1.68 -5.01
N PRO A 257 -19.58 -2.38 -4.97
CA PRO A 257 -19.74 -3.63 -5.72
C PRO A 257 -19.49 -3.50 -7.23
N SER A 258 -19.70 -2.30 -7.80
CA SER A 258 -19.38 -2.03 -9.21
C SER A 258 -17.88 -2.06 -9.48
N GLU A 259 -17.03 -1.66 -8.53
CA GLU A 259 -15.56 -1.77 -8.68
C GLU A 259 -15.12 -3.23 -8.68
N ILE A 260 -15.73 -4.06 -7.82
CA ILE A 260 -15.48 -5.51 -7.84
C ILE A 260 -15.93 -6.13 -9.17
N LYS A 261 -17.06 -5.67 -9.73
CA LYS A 261 -17.49 -6.12 -11.06
C LYS A 261 -16.52 -5.70 -12.17
N ARG A 262 -15.99 -4.47 -12.14
CA ARG A 262 -14.95 -4.04 -13.11
C ARG A 262 -13.70 -4.93 -13.04
N MET A 263 -13.21 -5.23 -11.84
CA MET A 263 -12.09 -6.16 -11.64
C MET A 263 -12.41 -7.53 -12.26
N CYS A 264 -13.57 -8.10 -11.94
CA CYS A 264 -13.99 -9.40 -12.48
C CYS A 264 -14.08 -9.38 -14.00
N MET A 265 -14.63 -8.32 -14.60
CA MET A 265 -14.68 -8.18 -16.06
C MET A 265 -13.30 -8.18 -16.71
N GLY A 266 -12.31 -7.53 -16.10
CA GLY A 266 -10.93 -7.57 -16.61
C GLY A 266 -10.31 -8.97 -16.58
N LEU A 267 -10.76 -9.84 -15.68
CA LEU A 267 -10.31 -11.23 -15.56
C LEU A 267 -11.07 -12.21 -16.46
N GLU A 268 -12.26 -11.85 -16.96
CA GLU A 268 -13.02 -12.71 -17.89
C GLU A 268 -12.25 -12.97 -19.20
N TYR A 269 -11.33 -12.06 -19.58
CA TYR A 269 -10.65 -12.07 -20.88
C TYR A 269 -9.15 -12.41 -20.78
N SER A 270 -8.65 -13.03 -21.84
CA SER A 270 -7.25 -13.35 -22.09
C SER A 270 -6.46 -12.12 -22.54
N PRO A 271 -5.11 -12.18 -22.54
CA PRO A 271 -4.28 -11.14 -23.17
C PRO A 271 -4.60 -10.91 -24.66
N LYS A 272 -5.20 -11.88 -25.35
CA LYS A 272 -5.57 -11.80 -26.77
C LYS A 272 -7.02 -11.37 -27.02
N GLY A 273 -7.77 -11.06 -25.96
CA GLY A 273 -9.19 -10.66 -26.07
C GLY A 273 -10.17 -11.84 -26.12
N GLU A 274 -9.71 -13.07 -25.90
CA GLU A 274 -10.58 -14.25 -25.84
C GLU A 274 -11.20 -14.38 -24.45
N ARG A 275 -12.50 -14.67 -24.37
CA ARG A 275 -13.16 -14.87 -23.06
C ARG A 275 -12.87 -16.27 -22.53
N TRP A 276 -12.19 -16.34 -21.37
CA TRP A 276 -11.80 -17.60 -20.72
C TRP A 276 -12.79 -18.08 -19.66
N VAL A 277 -13.43 -17.15 -18.94
CA VAL A 277 -14.24 -17.49 -17.75
C VAL A 277 -15.40 -16.48 -17.61
N ASP A 278 -16.50 -16.89 -16.99
CA ASP A 278 -17.53 -15.95 -16.54
C ASP A 278 -17.44 -15.73 -15.03
N LEU A 279 -17.37 -14.46 -14.64
CA LEU A 279 -17.21 -14.05 -13.24
C LEU A 279 -18.41 -13.18 -12.85
N ASP A 280 -19.31 -13.77 -12.08
CA ASP A 280 -20.46 -13.04 -11.54
C ASP A 280 -20.18 -12.49 -10.17
N VAL A 281 -20.67 -11.28 -9.95
CA VAL A 281 -20.54 -10.55 -8.69
C VAL A 281 -21.94 -10.41 -8.11
N ILE A 282 -22.16 -10.99 -6.93
CA ILE A 282 -23.44 -10.96 -6.22
C ILE A 282 -23.26 -10.16 -4.94
N CYS A 283 -24.03 -9.08 -4.78
CA CYS A 283 -24.05 -8.27 -3.57
C CYS A 283 -25.47 -8.28 -2.99
N SER A 284 -25.61 -8.62 -1.71
CA SER A 284 -26.92 -8.70 -1.03
C SER A 284 -27.96 -9.52 -1.80
N GLY A 285 -27.53 -10.66 -2.36
CA GLY A 285 -28.37 -11.58 -3.14
C GLY A 285 -28.72 -11.11 -4.56
N LYS A 286 -28.23 -9.96 -5.00
CA LYS A 286 -28.48 -9.41 -6.34
C LYS A 286 -27.21 -9.41 -7.19
N LYS A 287 -27.34 -9.81 -8.45
CA LYS A 287 -26.25 -9.75 -9.43
C LYS A 287 -25.95 -8.29 -9.78
N VAL A 288 -24.69 -7.90 -9.64
CA VAL A 288 -24.18 -6.59 -10.07
C VAL A 288 -24.04 -6.61 -11.59
N SER A 289 -24.83 -5.79 -12.29
CA SER A 289 -24.82 -5.75 -13.75
C SER A 289 -23.61 -4.98 -14.28
N TRP A 290 -23.08 -5.43 -15.42
CA TRP A 290 -22.09 -4.68 -16.18
C TRP A 290 -22.70 -3.53 -16.98
N THR A 291 -24.01 -3.56 -17.25
CA THR A 291 -24.70 -2.53 -18.07
C THR A 291 -24.81 -1.17 -17.39
N GLY A 292 -24.52 -1.09 -16.08
CA GLY A 292 -24.43 0.16 -15.34
C GLY A 292 -23.06 0.82 -15.41
N LEU A 293 -22.08 0.19 -16.08
CA LEU A 293 -20.74 0.75 -16.29
C LEU A 293 -20.77 1.54 -17.60
N GLU A 294 -20.70 2.87 -17.52
CA GLU A 294 -20.71 3.74 -18.71
C GLU A 294 -19.50 3.46 -19.61
N HIS A 295 -19.72 2.79 -20.75
CA HIS A 295 -18.68 2.56 -21.75
C HIS A 295 -19.25 2.48 -23.16
N PRO A 296 -18.67 3.19 -24.15
CA PRO A 296 -19.03 2.99 -25.55
C PRO A 296 -18.44 1.66 -26.05
N GLY A 297 -19.30 0.76 -26.54
CA GLY A 297 -18.84 -0.46 -27.23
C GLY A 297 -19.57 -1.73 -26.81
N THR A 298 -18.94 -2.88 -27.07
CA THR A 298 -19.45 -4.21 -26.72
C THR A 298 -18.98 -4.62 -25.32
N ARG A 299 -19.55 -5.70 -24.77
CA ARG A 299 -19.05 -6.30 -23.52
C ARG A 299 -17.58 -6.67 -23.62
N ASP A 300 -17.14 -7.13 -24.80
CA ASP A 300 -15.75 -7.54 -25.03
C ASP A 300 -14.79 -6.34 -25.03
N SER A 301 -15.14 -5.24 -25.71
CA SER A 301 -14.31 -4.03 -25.67
C SER A 301 -14.25 -3.43 -24.27
N LEU A 302 -15.35 -3.51 -23.51
CA LEU A 302 -15.37 -3.13 -22.10
C LEU A 302 -14.44 -4.03 -21.26
N GLY A 303 -14.51 -5.35 -21.46
CA GLY A 303 -13.65 -6.31 -20.76
C GLY A 303 -12.17 -6.05 -20.98
N GLU A 304 -11.75 -5.80 -22.22
CA GLU A 304 -10.37 -5.43 -22.55
C GLU A 304 -9.94 -4.10 -21.93
N ALA A 305 -10.83 -3.10 -21.90
CA ALA A 305 -10.57 -1.83 -21.24
C ALA A 305 -10.38 -2.03 -19.73
N MET A 306 -11.28 -2.75 -19.07
CA MET A 306 -11.20 -3.07 -17.64
C MET A 306 -9.96 -3.89 -17.30
N ARG A 307 -9.52 -4.79 -18.20
CA ARG A 307 -8.28 -5.54 -18.04
C ARG A 307 -7.07 -4.60 -18.00
N ARG A 308 -6.96 -3.67 -18.97
CA ARG A 308 -5.84 -2.71 -18.98
C ARG A 308 -5.83 -1.84 -17.73
N GLU A 309 -6.99 -1.37 -17.30
CA GLU A 309 -7.13 -0.61 -16.05
C GLU A 309 -6.70 -1.43 -14.83
N LEU A 310 -7.19 -2.67 -14.72
CA LEU A 310 -6.85 -3.58 -13.62
C LEU A 310 -5.33 -3.79 -13.53
N LEU A 311 -4.70 -4.21 -14.63
CA LEU A 311 -3.26 -4.49 -14.63
C LEU A 311 -2.41 -3.25 -14.29
N GLY A 312 -2.83 -2.05 -14.73
CA GLY A 312 -2.15 -0.80 -14.42
C GLY A 312 -2.25 -0.37 -12.95
N ARG A 313 -3.23 -0.89 -12.20
CA ARG A 313 -3.45 -0.56 -10.78
C ARG A 313 -2.84 -1.58 -9.82
N MET A 314 -2.46 -2.75 -10.29
CA MET A 314 -1.99 -3.84 -9.45
C MET A 314 -0.56 -3.62 -8.95
N ASN A 315 -0.29 -4.00 -7.70
CA ASN A 315 1.06 -4.16 -7.22
C ASN A 315 1.79 -5.32 -7.93
N GLN A 316 3.12 -5.33 -7.84
CA GLN A 316 3.96 -6.34 -8.50
C GLN A 316 3.69 -7.78 -8.04
N GLY A 317 3.43 -7.99 -6.74
CA GLY A 317 3.21 -9.32 -6.19
C GLY A 317 1.93 -9.99 -6.71
N GLY A 318 0.81 -9.26 -6.66
CA GLY A 318 -0.47 -9.71 -7.20
C GLY A 318 -0.43 -9.86 -8.72
N LEU A 319 0.25 -8.94 -9.42
CA LEU A 319 0.41 -9.01 -10.87
C LEU A 319 1.20 -10.25 -11.28
N LYS A 320 2.32 -10.53 -10.59
CA LYS A 320 3.12 -11.73 -10.82
C LYS A 320 2.28 -12.99 -10.65
N ARG A 321 1.56 -13.11 -9.52
CA ARG A 321 0.68 -14.26 -9.25
C ARG A 321 -0.40 -14.45 -10.32
N LEU A 322 -1.00 -13.36 -10.80
CA LEU A 322 -1.97 -13.39 -11.88
C LEU A 322 -1.34 -13.89 -13.19
N LEU A 323 -0.20 -13.33 -13.60
CA LEU A 323 0.46 -13.67 -14.86
C LEU A 323 1.01 -15.10 -14.87
N GLU A 324 1.46 -15.63 -13.74
CA GLU A 324 1.87 -17.04 -13.60
C GLU A 324 0.70 -17.98 -13.92
N ALA A 325 -0.48 -17.72 -13.35
CA ALA A 325 -1.68 -18.50 -13.64
C ALA A 325 -2.15 -18.34 -15.11
N GLU A 326 -1.98 -17.16 -15.72
CA GLU A 326 -2.27 -16.97 -17.15
C GLU A 326 -1.28 -17.72 -18.05
N GLY A 327 0.00 -17.79 -17.68
CA GLY A 327 0.99 -18.57 -18.38
C GLY A 327 0.63 -20.06 -18.45
N GLU A 328 0.16 -20.62 -17.34
CA GLU A 328 -0.32 -21.99 -17.27
C GLU A 328 -1.61 -22.22 -18.09
N LEU A 329 -2.55 -21.28 -18.10
CA LEU A 329 -3.75 -21.36 -18.95
C LEU A 329 -3.43 -21.37 -20.45
N MET A 330 -2.38 -20.66 -20.86
CA MET A 330 -1.95 -20.57 -22.25
C MET A 330 -1.07 -21.74 -22.70
N GLY A 331 -0.41 -22.43 -21.75
CA GLY A 331 0.48 -23.55 -22.02
C GLY A 331 -0.19 -24.94 -21.99
N GLY A 332 -1.47 -25.00 -21.61
CA GLY A 332 -2.30 -26.21 -21.56
C GLY A 332 -3.14 -26.45 -22.81
#